data_AF-A0A7T8QZV9-F1
#
_entry.id   AF-A0A7T8QZV9-F1
#
_cell.length_a   1.000
_cell.length_b   1.000
_cell.length_c   1.000
_cell.angle_alpha   90.00
_cell.angle_beta   90.00
_cell.angle_gamma   90.00
#
_symmetry.space_group_name_H-M   'P 1'
#
loop_
_entity.id
_entity.type
_entity.pdbx_description
1 polymer ?
#
loop_
_entity_poly.entity_id
_entity_poly.type
_entity_poly.pdbx_seq_one_letter_code
_entity_poly.pdbx_strand_id
1 'polypeptide(L)'
;MGINVLKRGEYARSLELLSQLQKNTLQLIRMAEKNADNWLNMSKNLEKEISLENYKKFAKTTARLDKVELFEAYKNSLLLVMDLQSHLIEQYNLKVTHDILERLLNYISE
;
A
#
# COMPACT_ATOMS: atom_id res chain seq x y z
N MET A 1 8.29 10.93 -5.03
CA MET A 1 6.92 10.56 -4.60
C MET A 1 6.11 10.20 -5.83
N GLY A 2 5.49 9.00 -5.86
CA GLY A 2 4.67 8.54 -6.99
C GLY A 2 3.49 9.48 -7.32
N ILE A 3 2.91 10.10 -6.29
CA ILE A 3 1.82 11.08 -6.45
C ILE A 3 2.27 12.33 -7.23
N ASN A 4 3.50 12.81 -7.01
CA ASN A 4 4.02 13.97 -7.76
C ASN A 4 4.21 13.62 -9.25
N VAL A 5 4.58 12.37 -9.52
CA VAL A 5 4.73 11.83 -10.88
C VAL A 5 3.34 11.72 -11.54
N LEU A 6 2.34 11.21 -10.81
CA LEU A 6 0.93 11.19 -11.24
C LEU A 6 0.41 12.60 -11.58
N LYS A 7 0.61 13.57 -10.68
CA LYS A 7 0.14 14.95 -10.84
C LYS A 7 0.77 15.65 -12.06
N ARG A 8 1.97 15.26 -12.47
CA ARG A 8 2.62 15.75 -13.71
C ARG A 8 2.18 15.06 -14.99
N GLY A 9 1.36 14.01 -14.91
CA GLY A 9 0.89 13.26 -16.08
C GLY A 9 1.82 12.13 -16.55
N GLU A 10 2.85 11.79 -15.77
CA GLU A 10 3.80 10.71 -16.09
C GLU A 10 3.21 9.32 -15.69
N TYR A 11 2.07 8.94 -16.27
CA TYR A 11 1.27 7.80 -15.77
C TYR A 11 1.99 6.46 -15.76
N ALA A 12 2.81 6.16 -16.77
CA ALA A 12 3.56 4.89 -16.83
C ALA A 12 4.58 4.78 -15.69
N ARG A 13 5.33 5.87 -15.45
CA ARG A 13 6.26 5.97 -14.33
C ARG A 13 5.51 5.92 -13.00
N SER A 14 4.32 6.51 -12.94
CA SER A 14 3.48 6.44 -11.76
C SER A 14 3.03 5.01 -11.46
N LEU A 15 2.57 4.26 -12.47
CA LEU A 15 2.17 2.86 -12.32
C LEU A 15 3.33 1.98 -11.83
N GLU A 16 4.55 2.22 -12.34
CA GLU A 16 5.77 1.53 -11.91
C GLU A 16 6.08 1.79 -10.43
N LEU A 17 6.01 3.04 -9.98
CA LEU A 17 6.18 3.40 -8.57
C LEU A 17 5.06 2.85 -7.66
N LEU A 18 3.82 2.77 -8.16
CA LEU A 18 2.71 2.14 -7.45
C LEU A 18 3.00 0.64 -7.23
N SER A 19 3.53 -0.05 -8.23
CA SER A 19 3.93 -1.46 -8.11
C SER A 19 5.00 -1.66 -7.03
N GLN A 20 5.97 -0.74 -6.92
CA GLN A 20 6.97 -0.78 -5.85
C GLN A 20 6.33 -0.58 -4.47
N LEU A 21 5.40 0.37 -4.34
CA LEU A 21 4.66 0.59 -3.10
C LEU A 21 3.87 -0.65 -2.68
N GLN A 22 3.14 -1.28 -3.61
CA GLN A 22 2.40 -2.52 -3.37
C GLN A 22 3.29 -3.64 -2.82
N LYS A 23 4.51 -3.81 -3.34
CA LYS A 23 5.47 -4.80 -2.83
C LYS A 23 5.81 -4.57 -1.36
N ASN A 24 6.06 -3.33 -0.97
CA ASN A 24 6.32 -2.97 0.42
C ASN A 24 5.07 -3.13 1.30
N THR A 25 3.89 -2.78 0.78
CA THR A 25 2.62 -2.99 1.49
C THR A 25 2.37 -4.47 1.76
N LEU A 26 2.72 -5.38 0.84
CA LEU A 26 2.60 -6.81 1.09
C LEU A 26 3.50 -7.29 2.24
N GLN A 27 4.67 -6.67 2.45
CA GLN A 27 5.50 -6.95 3.63
C GLN A 27 4.77 -6.60 4.92
N LEU A 28 4.12 -5.43 4.97
CA LEU A 28 3.33 -5.01 6.13
C LEU A 28 2.13 -5.92 6.37
N ILE A 29 1.40 -6.33 5.32
CA ILE A 29 0.27 -7.27 5.45
C ILE A 29 0.76 -8.60 6.05
N ARG A 30 1.84 -9.16 5.52
CA ARG A 30 2.40 -10.43 5.99
C ARG A 30 2.88 -10.34 7.45
N MET A 31 3.48 -9.22 7.85
CA MET A 31 3.82 -8.96 9.25
C MET A 31 2.57 -8.86 10.13
N ALA A 32 1.53 -8.15 9.69
CA ALA A 32 0.28 -7.99 10.43
C ALA A 32 -0.40 -9.36 10.64
N GLU A 33 -0.39 -10.22 9.63
CA GLU A 33 -0.97 -11.56 9.71
C GLU A 33 -0.03 -12.62 10.33
N LYS A 34 1.15 -12.19 10.84
CA LYS A 34 2.17 -13.08 11.43
C LYS A 34 2.55 -14.25 10.50
N ASN A 35 2.54 -13.99 9.19
CA ASN A 35 2.85 -14.97 8.16
C ASN A 35 4.07 -14.51 7.36
N ALA A 36 5.21 -15.17 7.56
CA ALA A 36 6.45 -14.89 6.83
C ALA A 36 6.69 -15.80 5.61
N ASP A 37 5.71 -16.63 5.24
CA ASP A 37 5.81 -17.50 4.07
C ASP A 37 6.01 -16.67 2.80
N ASN A 38 6.76 -17.22 1.85
CA ASN A 38 7.07 -16.56 0.59
C ASN A 38 7.67 -15.14 0.75
N TRP A 39 8.46 -14.89 1.81
CA TRP A 39 9.02 -13.55 2.11
C TRP A 39 9.71 -12.83 0.93
N LEU A 40 10.39 -13.60 0.08
CA LEU A 40 11.08 -13.07 -1.12
C LEU A 40 10.13 -12.86 -2.32
N ASN A 41 8.96 -13.50 -2.30
CA ASN A 41 7.95 -13.50 -3.36
C ASN A 41 6.56 -13.23 -2.76
N MET A 42 6.38 -12.05 -2.16
CA MET A 42 5.24 -11.76 -1.28
C MET A 42 3.85 -11.93 -1.92
N SER A 43 3.75 -11.82 -3.25
CA SER A 43 2.49 -12.03 -3.98
C SER A 43 2.16 -13.50 -4.24
N LYS A 44 3.10 -14.43 -4.04
CA LYS A 44 2.87 -15.85 -4.26
C LYS A 44 1.83 -16.37 -3.27
N ASN A 45 0.81 -17.06 -3.79
CA ASN A 45 -0.30 -17.67 -3.03
C ASN A 45 -1.09 -16.69 -2.15
N LEU A 46 -1.03 -15.38 -2.42
CA LEU A 46 -1.61 -14.36 -1.56
C LEU A 46 -3.10 -14.60 -1.29
N GLU A 47 -3.85 -15.04 -2.29
CA GLU A 47 -5.28 -15.37 -2.20
C GLU A 47 -5.63 -16.40 -1.11
N LYS A 48 -4.66 -17.25 -0.74
CA LYS A 48 -4.84 -18.37 0.19
C LYS A 48 -4.13 -18.15 1.52
N GLU A 49 -3.07 -17.34 1.52
CA GLU A 49 -2.15 -17.19 2.65
C GLU A 49 -2.44 -15.96 3.52
N ILE A 50 -3.30 -15.05 3.06
CA ILE A 50 -3.77 -13.92 3.86
C ILE A 50 -5.30 -13.91 4.00
N SER A 51 -5.80 -13.17 4.99
CA SER A 51 -7.23 -12.98 5.22
C SER A 51 -7.92 -12.36 4.01
N LEU A 52 -9.19 -12.75 3.81
CA LEU A 52 -10.03 -12.19 2.74
C LEU A 52 -10.17 -10.66 2.86
N GLU A 53 -10.16 -10.13 4.09
CA GLU A 53 -10.24 -8.69 4.34
C GLU A 53 -9.00 -7.97 3.81
N ASN A 54 -7.81 -8.40 4.21
CA ASN A 54 -6.56 -7.78 3.75
C ASN A 54 -6.34 -7.99 2.25
N TYR A 55 -6.74 -9.13 1.69
CA TYR A 55 -6.70 -9.35 0.24
C TYR A 55 -7.59 -8.35 -0.51
N LYS A 56 -8.82 -8.11 -0.04
CA LYS A 56 -9.73 -7.11 -0.64
C LYS A 56 -9.18 -5.69 -0.51
N LYS A 57 -8.59 -5.33 0.63
CA LYS A 57 -7.93 -4.03 0.82
C LYS A 57 -6.74 -3.88 -0.14
N PHE A 58 -5.90 -4.92 -0.27
CA PHE A 58 -4.77 -4.93 -1.20
C PHE A 58 -5.20 -4.81 -2.66
N ALA A 59 -6.26 -5.52 -3.08
CA ALA A 59 -6.77 -5.45 -4.46
C ALA A 59 -7.14 -4.02 -4.89
N LYS A 60 -7.68 -3.21 -3.97
CA LYS A 60 -8.00 -1.78 -4.22
C LYS A 60 -6.78 -0.88 -4.43
N THR A 61 -5.59 -1.37 -4.15
CA THR A 61 -4.33 -0.66 -4.41
C THR A 61 -3.82 -0.84 -5.84
N THR A 62 -4.50 -1.64 -6.66
CA THR A 62 -4.15 -1.89 -8.06
C THR A 62 -4.83 -0.91 -8.99
N ALA A 63 -4.21 -0.66 -10.15
CA ALA A 63 -4.73 0.22 -11.18
C ALA A 63 -4.31 -0.27 -12.57
N ARG A 64 -5.15 -0.01 -13.56
CA ARG A 64 -4.71 0.03 -14.97
C ARG A 64 -3.93 1.31 -15.23
N LEU A 65 -3.37 1.46 -16.43
CA LEU A 65 -2.74 2.70 -16.88
C LEU A 65 -3.82 3.76 -17.20
N ASP A 66 -4.52 4.20 -16.17
CA ASP A 66 -5.59 5.20 -16.21
C ASP A 66 -5.40 6.19 -15.07
N LYS A 67 -5.63 7.48 -15.33
CA LYS A 67 -5.38 8.56 -14.36
C LYS A 67 -6.21 8.40 -13.09
N VAL A 68 -7.51 8.10 -13.24
CA VAL A 68 -8.45 8.02 -12.11
C VAL A 68 -8.16 6.76 -11.30
N GLU A 69 -7.93 5.63 -11.97
CA GLU A 69 -7.56 4.40 -11.28
C GLU A 69 -6.23 4.53 -10.52
N LEU A 70 -5.21 5.15 -11.13
CA LEU A 70 -3.93 5.39 -10.45
C LEU A 70 -4.11 6.25 -9.19
N PHE A 71 -4.94 7.29 -9.29
CA PHE A 71 -5.25 8.16 -8.15
C PHE A 71 -5.91 7.38 -7.00
N GLU A 72 -6.98 6.64 -7.31
CA GLU A 72 -7.69 5.83 -6.32
C GLU A 72 -6.78 4.74 -5.73
N ALA A 73 -5.93 4.12 -6.54
CA ALA A 73 -4.99 3.12 -6.08
C ALA A 73 -3.98 3.69 -5.08
N TYR A 74 -3.39 4.86 -5.33
CA TYR A 74 -2.50 5.51 -4.36
C TYR A 74 -3.22 5.88 -3.07
N LYS A 75 -4.44 6.41 -3.16
CA LYS A 75 -5.25 6.74 -1.99
C LYS A 75 -5.53 5.49 -1.15
N ASN A 76 -5.96 4.41 -1.79
CA ASN A 76 -6.19 3.13 -1.12
C ASN A 76 -4.89 2.53 -0.55
N SER A 77 -3.75 2.67 -1.22
CA SER A 77 -2.45 2.27 -0.68
C SER A 77 -2.10 3.01 0.61
N LEU A 78 -2.28 4.33 0.65
CA LEU A 78 -2.00 5.13 1.85
C LEU A 78 -2.90 4.72 3.01
N LEU A 79 -4.21 4.60 2.76
CA LEU A 79 -5.16 4.17 3.79
C LEU A 79 -4.80 2.78 4.35
N LEU A 80 -4.44 1.84 3.48
CA LEU A 80 -4.02 0.50 3.90
C LEU A 80 -2.72 0.52 4.70
N VAL A 81 -1.72 1.32 4.28
CA VAL A 81 -0.45 1.45 5.03
C VAL A 81 -0.70 2.07 6.41
N MET A 82 -1.59 3.06 6.52
CA MET A 82 -1.96 3.66 7.81
C MET A 82 -2.64 2.64 8.73
N ASP A 83 -3.61 1.87 8.21
CA ASP A 83 -4.29 0.80 8.95
C ASP A 83 -3.31 -0.27 9.45
N LEU A 84 -2.43 -0.75 8.56
CA LEU A 84 -1.38 -1.72 8.91
C LEU A 84 -0.38 -1.15 9.91
N GLN A 85 0.02 0.12 9.77
CA GLN A 85 0.94 0.76 10.70
C GLN A 85 0.35 0.79 12.11
N SER A 86 -0.91 1.24 12.26
CA SER A 86 -1.59 1.27 13.55
C SER A 86 -1.66 -0.12 14.18
N HIS A 87 -2.02 -1.14 13.40
CA HIS A 87 -2.07 -2.52 13.87
C HIS A 87 -0.68 -3.05 14.28
N LEU A 88 0.36 -2.79 13.49
CA LEU A 88 1.72 -3.26 13.77
C LEU A 88 2.35 -2.57 14.98
N ILE A 89 2.03 -1.29 15.21
CA ILE A 89 2.49 -0.55 16.38
C ILE A 89 1.94 -1.19 17.66
N GLU A 90 0.65 -1.51 17.67
CA GLU A 90 0.03 -2.22 18.80
C GLU A 90 0.60 -3.64 18.95
N GLN A 91 0.66 -4.40 17.85
CA GLN A 91 1.11 -5.79 17.86
C GLN A 91 2.56 -5.97 18.33
N TYR A 92 3.45 -5.04 17.98
CA TYR A 92 4.88 -5.14 18.25
C TYR A 92 5.41 -4.08 19.22
N ASN A 93 4.53 -3.27 19.82
CA ASN A 93 4.88 -2.17 20.73
C ASN A 93 5.95 -1.22 20.14
N LEU A 94 5.77 -0.83 18.88
CA LEU A 94 6.72 0.00 18.14
C LEU A 94 6.56 1.49 18.48
N LYS A 95 7.64 2.25 18.38
CA LYS A 95 7.59 3.72 18.40
C LYS A 95 7.89 4.24 17.00
N VAL A 96 6.87 4.75 16.33
CA VAL A 96 6.96 5.25 14.95
C VAL A 96 6.33 6.63 14.86
N THR A 97 6.89 7.51 14.02
CA THR A 97 6.32 8.83 13.74
C THR A 97 5.22 8.72 12.68
N HIS A 98 4.05 9.31 12.94
CA HIS A 98 2.86 9.20 12.07
C HIS A 98 2.70 10.36 11.06
N ASP A 99 3.37 11.49 11.29
CA ASP A 99 3.12 12.78 10.60
C ASP A 99 3.17 12.70 9.06
N ILE A 100 4.04 11.86 8.51
CA ILE A 100 4.29 11.84 7.06
C ILE A 100 3.12 11.23 6.28
N LEU A 101 2.47 10.19 6.79
CA LEU A 101 1.41 9.49 6.04
C LEU A 101 0.14 10.34 5.94
N GLU A 102 -0.24 11.01 7.02
CA GLU A 102 -1.38 11.92 7.04
C GLU A 102 -1.17 13.11 6.10
N ARG A 103 0.02 13.70 6.10
CA ARG A 103 0.38 14.77 5.17
C ARG A 103 0.33 14.34 3.72
N LEU A 104 0.76 13.11 3.42
CA LEU A 104 0.68 12.54 2.07
C LEU A 104 -0.77 12.28 1.64
N LEU A 105 -1.64 11.84 2.56
CA LEU A 105 -3.04 11.60 2.28
C LEU A 105 -3.79 12.91 1.96
N ASN A 106 -3.51 13.97 2.71
CA ASN A 106 -4.03 15.31 2.45
C ASN A 106 -3.55 15.82 1.09
N TYR A 107 -2.25 15.70 0.79
CA TYR A 107 -1.68 16.12 -0.49
C TYR A 107 -2.25 15.37 -1.70
N ILE A 108 -2.68 14.10 -1.55
CA ILE A 108 -3.41 13.40 -2.62
C ILE A 108 -4.78 14.01 -2.84
N SER A 109 -5.46 14.40 -1.76
CA SER A 109 -6.87 14.82 -1.82
C SER A 109 -7.04 16.26 -2.34
N GLU A 110 -5.95 17.01 -2.42
CA GLU A 110 -5.80 18.32 -3.09
C GLU A 110 -5.60 18.19 -4.61
#